data_AF-A0A509BCA5-F1
#
_entry.id   AF-A0A509BCA5-F1
#
_cell.length_a   1.000
_cell.length_b   1.000
_cell.length_c   1.000
_cell.angle_alpha   90.00
_cell.angle_beta   90.00
_cell.angle_gamma   90.00
#
_symmetry.space_group_name_H-M   'P 1'
#
loop_
_entity.id
_entity.type
_entity.pdbx_description
1 polymer ?
#
loop_
_entity_poly.entity_id
_entity_poly.type
_entity_poly.pdbx_seq_one_letter_code
_entity_poly.pdbx_strand_id
1 'polypeptide(L)'
;MGRKGLLAIVLLSLFIAFILKFFWLTPYDEDVYLPVEKPVASSLKIIHPGDQLFIRILKAEDKLELWASANNKPYKLYKTWTICAWSGGLGPKHKQGDGKSPEGFYATNKGLLNPNSRYHLAFNIGYPNAYDRANGYTGDFIMVHGNCVSAGCYAMTDAGIEEIYQLVAQALNSGQKSVPVHIFPFTMNDENMRQAQAWPEYNFWRMLKPGYDYFEKNRRLPTITVENRRYKISPTTLP
;
A
#
# COMPACT_ATOMS: atom_id res chain seq x y z
N MET A 1 -14.15 -52.90 -31.85
CA MET A 1 -13.16 -51.80 -31.85
C MET A 1 -11.77 -52.43 -31.76
N GLY A 2 -10.94 -52.31 -32.79
CA GLY A 2 -9.68 -53.06 -32.89
C GLY A 2 -8.62 -52.61 -31.88
N ARG A 3 -7.75 -53.54 -31.44
CA ARG A 3 -6.66 -53.33 -30.46
C ARG A 3 -5.77 -52.10 -30.76
N LYS A 4 -5.66 -51.72 -32.05
CA LYS A 4 -4.94 -50.53 -32.53
C LYS A 4 -5.65 -49.19 -32.24
N GLY A 5 -6.99 -49.17 -32.25
CA GLY A 5 -7.78 -47.97 -31.93
C GLY A 5 -7.78 -47.63 -30.44
N LEU A 6 -7.72 -48.66 -29.59
CA LEU A 6 -7.61 -48.46 -28.13
C LEU A 6 -6.24 -47.89 -27.75
N LEU A 7 -5.15 -48.35 -28.37
CA LEU A 7 -3.81 -47.80 -28.15
C LEU A 7 -3.69 -46.33 -28.57
N ALA A 8 -4.30 -45.95 -29.69
CA ALA A 8 -4.27 -44.57 -30.18
C ALA A 8 -5.01 -43.61 -29.22
N ILE A 9 -6.14 -44.04 -28.65
CA ILE A 9 -6.90 -43.24 -27.68
C ILE A 9 -6.14 -43.11 -26.36
N VAL A 10 -5.48 -44.18 -25.90
CA VAL A 10 -4.65 -44.15 -24.67
C VAL A 10 -3.41 -43.27 -24.83
N LEU A 11 -2.75 -43.29 -25.99
CA LEU A 11 -1.61 -42.41 -26.26
C LEU A 11 -2.02 -40.94 -26.40
N LEU A 12 -3.17 -40.66 -27.02
CA LEU A 12 -3.71 -39.30 -27.14
C LEU A 12 -4.14 -38.72 -25.78
N SER A 13 -4.74 -39.53 -24.90
CA SER A 13 -5.13 -39.09 -23.55
C SER A 13 -3.94 -38.88 -22.62
N LEU A 14 -2.87 -39.69 -22.74
CA LEU A 14 -1.61 -39.46 -22.04
C LEU A 14 -0.90 -38.19 -22.53
N PHE A 15 -0.97 -37.87 -23.83
CA PHE A 15 -0.39 -36.64 -24.39
C PHE A 15 -1.16 -35.38 -23.95
N ILE A 16 -2.49 -35.43 -23.92
CA ILE A 16 -3.34 -34.34 -23.39
C ILE A 16 -3.11 -34.17 -21.88
N ALA A 17 -2.98 -35.26 -21.11
CA ALA A 17 -2.65 -35.19 -19.69
C ALA A 17 -1.24 -34.62 -19.44
N PHE A 18 -0.28 -34.88 -20.33
CA PHE A 18 1.06 -34.31 -20.27
C PHE A 18 1.05 -32.80 -20.59
N ILE A 19 0.31 -32.37 -21.62
CA ILE A 19 0.12 -30.95 -21.94
C ILE A 19 -0.62 -30.22 -20.81
N LEU A 20 -1.68 -30.81 -20.23
CA LEU A 20 -2.39 -30.23 -19.10
C LEU A 20 -1.50 -30.12 -17.87
N LYS A 21 -0.63 -31.11 -17.58
CA LYS A 21 0.36 -31.00 -16.49
C LYS A 21 1.49 -29.99 -16.77
N PHE A 22 1.89 -29.81 -18.04
CA PHE A 22 2.93 -28.84 -18.42
C PHE A 22 2.40 -27.41 -18.50
N PHE A 23 1.14 -27.20 -18.87
CA PHE A 23 0.48 -25.89 -18.92
C PHE A 23 -0.22 -25.49 -17.60
N TRP A 24 -0.40 -26.41 -16.65
CA TRP A 24 -0.85 -26.13 -15.27
C TRP A 24 0.26 -26.24 -14.23
N LEU A 25 1.52 -26.00 -14.64
CA LEU A 25 2.51 -25.44 -13.72
C LEU A 25 2.40 -23.92 -13.84
N THR A 26 1.33 -23.35 -13.30
CA THR A 26 1.42 -21.97 -12.83
C THR A 26 2.46 -21.98 -11.72
N PRO A 27 3.57 -21.23 -11.82
CA PRO A 27 4.37 -20.95 -10.64
C PRO A 27 3.50 -20.07 -9.75
N TYR A 28 2.68 -20.71 -8.94
CA TYR A 28 2.03 -20.08 -7.81
C TYR A 28 3.16 -19.83 -6.83
N ASP A 29 3.55 -18.56 -6.68
CA ASP A 29 4.62 -18.05 -5.81
C ASP A 29 4.78 -18.92 -4.54
N GLU A 30 5.87 -19.70 -4.47
CA GLU A 30 6.17 -20.55 -3.30
C GLU A 30 6.70 -19.75 -2.11
N ASP A 31 7.07 -18.48 -2.30
CA ASP A 31 7.57 -17.66 -1.20
C ASP A 31 6.46 -16.78 -0.62
N VAL A 32 5.72 -17.34 0.34
CA VAL A 32 4.89 -16.52 1.25
C VAL A 32 5.83 -15.60 2.02
N TYR A 33 6.00 -14.38 1.53
CA TYR A 33 6.78 -13.37 2.22
C TYR A 33 6.06 -12.95 3.51
N LEU A 34 6.56 -13.46 4.64
CA LEU A 34 6.07 -13.10 5.97
C LEU A 34 7.03 -12.09 6.59
N PRO A 35 6.68 -10.79 6.63
CA PRO A 35 7.55 -9.78 7.18
C PRO A 35 7.79 -10.02 8.68
N VAL A 36 9.04 -9.87 9.12
CA VAL A 36 9.38 -9.90 10.54
C VAL A 36 8.91 -8.60 11.18
N GLU A 37 7.98 -8.71 12.13
CA GLU A 37 7.40 -7.56 12.81
C GLU A 37 8.05 -7.29 14.17
N LYS A 38 8.14 -5.99 14.51
CA LYS A 38 8.29 -5.56 15.90
C LYS A 38 6.98 -4.88 16.28
N PRO A 39 6.24 -5.38 17.30
CA PRO A 39 4.98 -4.76 17.69
C PRO A 39 5.24 -3.32 18.16
N VAL A 40 4.53 -2.37 17.56
CA VAL A 40 4.49 -0.98 18.00
C VAL A 40 3.17 -0.80 18.75
N ALA A 41 3.25 -0.62 20.07
CA ALA A 41 2.05 -0.36 20.85
C ALA A 41 1.53 1.06 20.58
N SER A 42 0.21 1.21 20.47
CA SER A 42 -0.43 2.52 20.52
C SER A 42 -0.05 3.22 21.82
N SER A 43 0.37 4.48 21.71
CA SER A 43 0.77 5.31 22.86
C SER A 43 -0.06 6.58 22.99
N LEU A 44 -1.00 6.81 22.06
CA LEU A 44 -1.89 7.95 22.05
C LEU A 44 -3.34 7.47 22.11
N LYS A 45 -4.13 8.02 23.04
CA LYS A 45 -5.53 7.63 23.25
C LYS A 45 -6.52 8.59 22.58
N ILE A 46 -6.15 9.85 22.37
CA ILE A 46 -7.04 10.92 21.89
C ILE A 46 -6.29 11.78 20.87
N ILE A 47 -7.00 12.18 19.81
CA ILE A 47 -6.55 13.16 18.80
C ILE A 47 -7.42 14.41 18.95
N HIS A 48 -6.78 15.58 19.06
CA HIS A 48 -7.47 16.86 19.20
C HIS A 48 -7.55 17.61 17.86
N PRO A 49 -8.56 18.49 17.67
CA PRO A 49 -8.56 19.42 16.54
C PRO A 49 -7.25 20.23 16.48
N GLY A 50 -6.62 20.26 15.31
CA GLY A 50 -5.34 20.93 15.08
C GLY A 50 -4.11 20.01 15.18
N ASP A 51 -4.26 18.79 15.71
CA ASP A 51 -3.21 17.78 15.62
C ASP A 51 -2.99 17.38 14.15
N GLN A 52 -1.72 17.18 13.77
CA GLN A 52 -1.35 16.74 12.43
C GLN A 52 -1.39 15.23 12.33
N LEU A 53 -2.03 14.71 11.29
CA LEU A 53 -2.13 13.28 11.00
C LEU A 53 -1.16 12.85 9.90
N PHE A 54 -0.77 11.58 9.98
CA PHE A 54 0.02 10.86 9.00
C PHE A 54 -0.53 9.42 8.92
N ILE A 55 -0.73 8.92 7.71
CA ILE A 55 -1.17 7.54 7.47
C ILE A 55 0.00 6.74 6.91
N ARG A 56 0.25 5.56 7.47
CA ARG A 56 1.14 4.57 6.90
C ARG A 56 0.38 3.29 6.55
N ILE A 57 0.59 2.78 5.35
CA ILE A 57 0.07 1.47 4.92
C ILE A 57 1.25 0.52 4.71
N LEU A 58 1.13 -0.68 5.24
CA LEU A 58 2.06 -1.79 5.05
C LEU A 58 1.29 -2.94 4.40
N LYS A 59 1.60 -3.23 3.13
CA LYS A 59 0.78 -4.13 2.30
C LYS A 59 0.88 -5.58 2.76
N ALA A 60 2.09 -6.12 2.94
CA ALA A 60 2.28 -7.52 3.34
C ALA A 60 1.68 -7.84 4.72
N GLU A 61 1.59 -6.85 5.60
CA GLU A 61 1.00 -6.97 6.94
C GLU A 61 -0.51 -6.69 6.99
N ASP A 62 -1.13 -6.31 5.86
CA ASP A 62 -2.52 -5.84 5.81
C ASP A 62 -2.79 -4.71 6.82
N LYS A 63 -1.88 -3.75 6.99
CA LYS A 63 -1.98 -2.71 8.03
C LYS A 63 -2.17 -1.32 7.48
N LEU A 64 -3.11 -0.60 8.07
CA LEU A 64 -3.19 0.85 8.03
C LEU A 64 -2.94 1.39 9.44
N GLU A 65 -1.93 2.24 9.59
CA GLU A 65 -1.59 2.91 10.82
C GLU A 65 -1.89 4.41 10.71
N LEU A 66 -2.54 4.96 11.73
CA LEU A 66 -2.71 6.40 11.89
C LEU A 66 -1.78 6.90 12.98
N TRP A 67 -0.98 7.90 12.63
CA TRP A 67 -0.04 8.59 13.49
C TRP A 67 -0.49 10.03 13.68
N ALA A 68 -0.31 10.58 14.87
CA ALA A 68 -0.68 11.95 15.18
C ALA A 68 0.46 12.72 15.85
N SER A 69 0.53 14.02 15.57
CA SER A 69 1.49 14.97 16.12
C SER A 69 0.75 16.18 16.68
N ALA A 70 0.88 16.40 17.99
CA ALA A 70 0.36 17.58 18.67
C ALA A 70 1.44 18.65 18.80
N ASN A 71 1.12 19.91 18.46
CA ASN A 71 2.03 21.06 18.58
C ASN A 71 3.41 20.81 17.96
N ASN A 72 3.44 20.21 16.75
CA ASN A 72 4.66 19.88 16.02
C ASN A 72 5.64 18.98 16.80
N LYS A 73 5.17 18.20 17.79
CA LYS A 73 5.97 17.17 18.48
C LYS A 73 6.19 15.96 17.54
N PRO A 74 7.15 15.07 17.84
CA PRO A 74 7.28 13.84 17.08
C PRO A 74 5.97 13.03 17.08
N TYR A 75 5.67 12.39 15.95
CA TYR A 75 4.48 11.58 15.75
C TYR A 75 4.42 10.41 16.72
N LYS A 76 3.21 10.11 17.20
CA LYS A 76 2.91 8.93 18.01
C LYS A 76 1.86 8.09 17.30
N LEU A 77 2.00 6.77 17.39
CA LEU A 77 1.00 5.84 16.89
C LEU A 77 -0.29 6.02 17.70
N TYR A 78 -1.38 6.32 17.00
CA TYR A 78 -2.72 6.38 17.56
C TYR A 78 -3.39 5.01 17.49
N LYS A 79 -3.52 4.44 16.30
CA LYS A 79 -4.21 3.17 16.10
C LYS A 79 -3.76 2.50 14.80
N THR A 80 -3.89 1.18 14.79
CA THR A 80 -3.68 0.32 13.62
C THR A 80 -4.98 -0.40 13.32
N TRP A 81 -5.36 -0.46 12.04
CA TRP A 81 -6.47 -1.25 11.53
C TRP A 81 -5.93 -2.30 10.56
N THR A 82 -6.56 -3.46 10.56
CA THR A 82 -6.36 -4.47 9.51
C THR A 82 -7.13 -4.04 8.25
N ILE A 83 -6.46 -4.08 7.12
CA ILE A 83 -7.02 -3.83 5.79
C ILE A 83 -7.78 -5.09 5.37
N CYS A 84 -9.03 -4.93 4.94
CA CYS A 84 -9.85 -6.05 4.48
C CYS A 84 -9.36 -6.61 3.15
N ALA A 85 -9.08 -5.72 2.20
CA ALA A 85 -8.66 -6.10 0.87
C ALA A 85 -7.82 -5.02 0.19
N TRP A 86 -6.77 -5.47 -0.48
CA TRP A 86 -5.99 -4.75 -1.48
C TRP A 86 -5.55 -5.77 -2.54
N SER A 87 -5.07 -5.33 -3.70
CA SER A 87 -4.89 -6.22 -4.85
C SER A 87 -3.59 -5.99 -5.63
N GLY A 88 -3.21 -6.98 -6.44
CA GLY A 88 -2.12 -6.89 -7.40
C GLY A 88 -0.71 -7.12 -6.83
N GLY A 89 -0.61 -7.68 -5.62
CA GLY A 89 0.67 -8.05 -4.99
C GLY A 89 1.57 -6.86 -4.65
N LEU A 90 2.75 -7.14 -4.10
CA LEU A 90 3.73 -6.12 -3.75
C LEU A 90 4.32 -5.47 -5.01
N GLY A 91 4.75 -4.22 -4.90
CA GLY A 91 5.22 -3.37 -5.98
C GLY A 91 4.33 -2.16 -6.30
N PRO A 92 4.86 -1.22 -7.09
CA PRO A 92 4.14 -0.04 -7.56
C PRO A 92 3.06 -0.40 -8.59
N LYS A 93 2.02 0.45 -8.65
CA LYS A 93 1.01 0.46 -9.71
C LYS A 93 1.54 1.22 -10.92
N HIS A 94 1.40 0.67 -12.13
CA HIS A 94 1.95 1.27 -13.36
C HIS A 94 0.89 1.77 -14.33
N LYS A 95 -0.27 1.11 -14.41
CA LYS A 95 -1.26 1.39 -15.47
C LYS A 95 -2.69 1.37 -14.96
N GLN A 96 -3.55 2.13 -15.63
CA GLN A 96 -4.99 1.99 -15.44
C GLN A 96 -5.43 0.55 -15.76
N GLY A 97 -6.24 -0.04 -14.87
CA GLY A 97 -6.75 -1.40 -15.04
C GLY A 97 -5.78 -2.55 -14.72
N ASP A 98 -4.56 -2.29 -14.23
CA ASP A 98 -3.63 -3.36 -13.81
C ASP A 98 -4.01 -4.08 -12.49
N GLY A 99 -5.14 -3.68 -11.87
CA GLY A 99 -5.64 -4.27 -10.63
C GLY A 99 -4.74 -4.09 -9.42
N LYS A 100 -3.72 -3.22 -9.48
CA LYS A 100 -2.67 -3.12 -8.44
C LYS A 100 -2.86 -1.91 -7.54
N SER A 101 -2.74 -2.14 -6.23
CA SER A 101 -2.65 -1.07 -5.23
C SER A 101 -1.23 -0.50 -5.18
N PRO A 102 -1.05 0.83 -5.26
CA PRO A 102 0.25 1.45 -5.44
C PRO A 102 1.13 1.42 -4.18
N GLU A 103 2.43 1.64 -4.35
CA GLU A 103 3.38 1.89 -3.26
C GLU A 103 4.05 3.24 -3.50
N GLY A 104 4.49 3.92 -2.44
CA GLY A 104 5.12 5.23 -2.53
C GLY A 104 4.60 6.27 -1.55
N PHE A 105 4.87 7.54 -1.86
CA PHE A 105 4.54 8.68 -1.01
C PHE A 105 3.40 9.49 -1.62
N TYR A 106 2.25 9.50 -0.95
CA TYR A 106 1.02 10.14 -1.41
C TYR A 106 0.48 11.10 -0.36
N ALA A 107 -0.61 11.79 -0.66
CA ALA A 107 -1.29 12.65 0.30
C ALA A 107 -2.75 12.88 -0.11
N THR A 108 -3.65 12.80 0.88
CA THR A 108 -5.04 13.21 0.70
C THR A 108 -5.25 14.64 1.20
N ASN A 109 -6.26 15.32 0.67
CA ASN A 109 -6.63 16.68 1.05
C ASN A 109 -8.15 16.83 1.06
N LYS A 110 -8.65 18.00 1.47
CA LYS A 110 -10.09 18.25 1.62
C LYS A 110 -10.90 17.99 0.34
N GLY A 111 -10.35 18.29 -0.84
CA GLY A 111 -11.00 18.05 -2.13
C GLY A 111 -11.00 16.59 -2.57
N LEU A 112 -10.24 15.73 -1.89
CA LEU A 112 -10.13 14.29 -2.16
C LEU A 112 -10.99 13.44 -1.22
N LEU A 113 -11.75 14.07 -0.32
CA LEU A 113 -12.73 13.39 0.52
C LEU A 113 -14.01 13.08 -0.27
N ASN A 114 -14.57 11.90 -0.04
CA ASN A 114 -15.81 11.44 -0.65
C ASN A 114 -16.76 10.86 0.42
N PRO A 115 -17.59 11.69 1.08
CA PRO A 115 -18.56 11.22 2.06
C PRO A 115 -19.70 10.40 1.44
N ASN A 116 -19.96 10.55 0.14
CA ASN A 116 -21.05 9.89 -0.57
C ASN A 116 -20.55 8.68 -1.39
N SER A 117 -19.50 8.02 -0.92
CA SER A 117 -18.94 6.84 -1.58
C SER A 117 -19.97 5.71 -1.66
N ARG A 118 -20.04 5.05 -2.82
CA ARG A 118 -20.83 3.83 -3.01
C ARG A 118 -20.30 2.62 -2.23
N TYR A 119 -19.10 2.73 -1.66
CA TYR A 119 -18.44 1.70 -0.86
C TYR A 119 -18.32 2.10 0.61
N HIS A 120 -19.23 2.94 1.11
CA HIS A 120 -19.28 3.47 2.49
C HIS A 120 -18.07 4.31 2.89
N LEU A 121 -18.18 5.65 2.75
CA LEU A 121 -17.11 6.64 2.94
C LEU A 121 -15.84 6.34 2.11
N ALA A 122 -15.15 7.39 1.65
CA ALA A 122 -13.86 7.19 1.00
C ALA A 122 -13.03 8.46 1.00
N PHE A 123 -11.72 8.32 0.85
CA PHE A 123 -10.86 9.41 0.41
C PHE A 123 -9.85 8.92 -0.61
N ASN A 124 -9.55 9.76 -1.60
CA ASN A 124 -8.53 9.48 -2.61
C ASN A 124 -7.15 9.76 -2.01
N ILE A 125 -6.19 8.86 -2.25
CA ILE A 125 -4.83 9.01 -1.72
C ILE A 125 -3.99 10.01 -2.53
N GLY A 126 -4.42 10.39 -3.74
CA GLY A 126 -3.68 11.29 -4.63
C GLY A 126 -2.73 10.58 -5.61
N TYR A 127 -3.03 9.32 -5.97
CA TYR A 127 -2.37 8.63 -7.09
C TYR A 127 -2.92 9.15 -8.44
N PRO A 128 -2.07 9.34 -9.48
CA PRO A 128 -0.62 9.18 -9.49
C PRO A 128 0.07 10.38 -8.84
N ASN A 129 1.14 10.15 -8.07
CA ASN A 129 1.96 11.23 -7.50
C ASN A 129 2.97 11.78 -8.52
N ALA A 130 3.90 12.64 -8.09
CA ALA A 130 4.92 13.21 -8.99
C ALA A 130 5.88 12.15 -9.57
N TYR A 131 6.22 11.10 -8.81
CA TYR A 131 7.10 10.02 -9.24
C TYR A 131 6.40 9.16 -10.30
N ASP A 132 5.15 8.81 -10.05
CA ASP A 132 4.31 8.04 -10.97
C ASP A 132 4.19 8.76 -12.31
N ARG A 133 3.83 10.06 -12.29
CA ARG A 133 3.72 10.88 -13.49
C ARG A 133 5.06 11.02 -14.24
N ALA A 134 6.17 11.21 -13.52
CA ALA A 134 7.50 11.32 -14.13
C ALA A 134 7.95 10.02 -14.83
N ASN A 135 7.43 8.87 -14.39
CA ASN A 135 7.67 7.55 -14.98
C ASN A 135 6.57 7.12 -15.96
N GLY A 136 5.60 8.00 -16.28
CA GLY A 136 4.54 7.71 -17.24
C GLY A 136 3.48 6.73 -16.73
N TYR A 137 3.35 6.56 -15.41
CA TYR A 137 2.34 5.68 -14.84
C TYR A 137 0.95 6.32 -14.96
N THR A 138 -0.06 5.48 -15.19
CA THR A 138 -1.44 5.91 -15.45
C THR A 138 -2.44 5.28 -14.49
N GLY A 139 -3.62 5.88 -14.42
CA GLY A 139 -4.69 5.49 -13.51
C GLY A 139 -5.13 6.67 -12.64
N ASP A 140 -6.15 6.43 -11.83
CA ASP A 140 -6.79 7.38 -10.91
C ASP A 140 -7.58 6.56 -9.88
N PHE A 141 -8.20 7.25 -8.93
CA PHE A 141 -9.22 6.77 -8.00
C PHE A 141 -8.73 5.64 -7.12
N ILE A 142 -7.48 5.73 -6.68
CA ILE A 142 -7.00 4.88 -5.60
C ILE A 142 -7.51 5.46 -4.29
N MET A 143 -8.44 4.73 -3.69
CA MET A 143 -9.15 5.18 -2.49
C MET A 143 -8.75 4.33 -1.28
N VAL A 144 -8.93 4.91 -0.09
CA VAL A 144 -9.21 4.14 1.12
C VAL A 144 -10.71 4.25 1.39
N HIS A 145 -11.41 3.13 1.52
CA HIS A 145 -12.89 3.09 1.61
C HIS A 145 -13.40 1.88 2.40
N GLY A 146 -14.71 1.79 2.68
CA GLY A 146 -15.35 0.67 3.38
C GLY A 146 -15.68 -0.55 2.50
N ASN A 147 -16.67 -1.34 2.92
CA ASN A 147 -17.24 -2.49 2.19
C ASN A 147 -16.28 -3.67 1.90
N CYS A 148 -15.04 -3.67 2.39
CA CYS A 148 -14.09 -4.81 2.31
C CYS A 148 -13.86 -5.46 0.92
N VAL A 149 -14.16 -4.74 -0.17
CA VAL A 149 -13.98 -5.23 -1.56
C VAL A 149 -13.02 -4.32 -2.31
N SER A 150 -12.04 -4.86 -3.05
CA SER A 150 -11.07 -4.04 -3.77
C SER A 150 -10.64 -4.66 -5.11
N ALA A 151 -10.41 -3.78 -6.10
CA ALA A 151 -9.73 -4.08 -7.37
C ALA A 151 -8.61 -3.07 -7.66
N GLY A 152 -7.99 -2.51 -6.61
CA GLY A 152 -6.86 -1.58 -6.69
C GLY A 152 -6.79 -0.57 -5.54
N CYS A 153 -7.86 -0.45 -4.75
CA CYS A 153 -7.97 0.40 -3.56
C CYS A 153 -7.47 -0.30 -2.29
N TYR A 154 -7.53 0.41 -1.16
CA TYR A 154 -7.38 -0.15 0.18
C TYR A 154 -8.74 -0.18 0.86
N ALA A 155 -9.37 -1.34 0.88
CA ALA A 155 -10.68 -1.52 1.48
C ALA A 155 -10.54 -1.85 2.97
N MET A 156 -11.32 -1.15 3.79
CA MET A 156 -11.46 -1.33 5.23
C MET A 156 -12.85 -1.90 5.52
N THR A 157 -13.09 -2.28 6.78
CA THR A 157 -14.45 -2.45 7.28
C THR A 157 -15.17 -1.11 7.36
N ASP A 158 -16.50 -1.13 7.35
CA ASP A 158 -17.30 0.09 7.47
C ASP A 158 -17.00 0.85 8.77
N ALA A 159 -16.92 0.15 9.90
CA ALA A 159 -16.51 0.74 11.17
C ALA A 159 -15.07 1.29 11.13
N GLY A 160 -14.16 0.61 10.43
CA GLY A 160 -12.79 1.06 10.27
C GLY A 160 -12.69 2.37 9.48
N ILE A 161 -13.35 2.44 8.32
CA ILE A 161 -13.33 3.66 7.49
C ILE A 161 -14.09 4.81 8.14
N GLU A 162 -15.14 4.57 8.93
CA GLU A 162 -15.83 5.63 9.68
C GLU A 162 -14.87 6.38 10.61
N GLU A 163 -14.12 5.66 11.44
CA GLU A 163 -13.14 6.28 12.34
C GLU A 163 -12.03 6.99 11.56
N ILE A 164 -11.44 6.31 10.56
CA ILE A 164 -10.33 6.86 9.78
C ILE A 164 -10.78 8.12 9.05
N TYR A 165 -11.92 8.07 8.35
CA TYR A 165 -12.46 9.19 7.59
C TYR A 165 -12.77 10.38 8.49
N GLN A 166 -13.41 10.15 9.65
CA GLN A 166 -13.72 11.23 10.60
C GLN A 166 -12.46 11.93 11.10
N LEU A 167 -11.42 11.17 11.46
CA LEU A 167 -10.14 11.74 11.94
C LEU A 167 -9.42 12.52 10.83
N VAL A 168 -9.36 11.96 9.62
CA VAL A 168 -8.79 12.64 8.44
C VAL A 168 -9.55 13.93 8.13
N ALA A 169 -10.88 13.87 8.08
CA ALA A 169 -11.72 15.03 7.85
C ALA A 169 -11.56 16.09 8.94
N GLN A 170 -11.47 15.69 10.22
CA GLN A 170 -11.22 16.59 11.34
C GLN A 170 -9.89 17.32 11.18
N ALA A 171 -8.80 16.60 10.89
CA ALA A 171 -7.48 17.21 10.74
C ALA A 171 -7.44 18.21 9.58
N LEU A 172 -8.02 17.83 8.43
CA LEU A 172 -8.12 18.70 7.26
C LEU A 172 -8.99 19.95 7.53
N ASN A 173 -10.11 19.79 8.23
CA ASN A 173 -10.98 20.91 8.61
C ASN A 173 -10.38 21.78 9.72
N SER A 174 -9.42 21.26 10.49
CA SER A 174 -8.72 21.98 11.56
C SER A 174 -7.42 22.63 11.10
N GLY A 175 -7.17 22.73 9.79
CA GLY A 175 -6.08 23.51 9.21
C GLY A 175 -4.91 22.71 8.67
N GLN A 176 -4.88 21.38 8.80
CA GLN A 176 -3.89 20.58 8.10
C GLN A 176 -4.18 20.60 6.59
N LYS A 177 -3.27 21.15 5.78
CA LYS A 177 -3.49 21.32 4.32
C LYS A 177 -3.68 19.99 3.57
N SER A 178 -2.93 18.97 3.99
CA SER A 178 -2.98 17.61 3.44
C SER A 178 -2.53 16.62 4.50
N VAL A 179 -3.12 15.43 4.50
CA VAL A 179 -2.70 14.29 5.33
C VAL A 179 -1.80 13.39 4.48
N PRO A 180 -0.50 13.25 4.79
CA PRO A 180 0.40 12.36 4.06
C PRO A 180 -0.01 10.90 4.22
N VAL A 181 0.09 10.13 3.15
CA VAL A 181 -0.22 8.69 3.07
C VAL A 181 1.00 7.99 2.49
N HIS A 182 1.80 7.34 3.33
CA HIS A 182 2.96 6.58 2.88
C HIS A 182 2.61 5.11 2.79
N ILE A 183 2.91 4.48 1.66
CA ILE A 183 2.53 3.11 1.38
C ILE A 183 3.79 2.31 1.06
N PHE A 184 4.05 1.29 1.86
CA PHE A 184 5.24 0.45 1.74
C PHE A 184 4.85 -1.00 1.46
N PRO A 185 5.72 -1.78 0.80
CA PRO A 185 5.45 -3.20 0.56
C PRO A 185 5.32 -3.97 1.89
N PHE A 186 6.12 -3.58 2.88
CA PHE A 186 6.22 -4.20 4.19
C PHE A 186 6.95 -3.28 5.17
N THR A 187 7.08 -3.70 6.43
CA THR A 187 7.97 -3.13 7.45
C THR A 187 9.41 -3.16 6.93
N MET A 188 9.96 -2.04 6.46
CA MET A 188 11.24 -1.99 5.73
C MET A 188 12.49 -2.06 6.62
N ASN A 189 12.48 -2.94 7.62
CA ASN A 189 13.67 -3.26 8.43
C ASN A 189 14.72 -4.00 7.58
N ASP A 190 15.95 -4.10 8.10
CA ASP A 190 17.08 -4.65 7.33
C ASP A 190 16.92 -6.14 7.01
N GLU A 191 16.21 -6.89 7.85
CA GLU A 191 15.91 -8.31 7.64
C GLU A 191 14.98 -8.51 6.44
N ASN A 192 13.84 -7.82 6.47
CA ASN A 192 12.83 -7.80 5.42
C ASN A 192 13.41 -7.32 4.09
N MET A 193 14.22 -6.27 4.13
CA MET A 193 14.93 -5.78 2.94
C MET A 193 15.97 -6.77 2.40
N ARG A 194 16.58 -7.62 3.24
CA ARG A 194 17.51 -8.67 2.79
C ARG A 194 16.76 -9.79 2.09
N GLN A 195 15.64 -10.24 2.65
CA GLN A 195 14.79 -11.26 2.03
C GLN A 195 14.20 -10.78 0.70
N ALA A 196 13.87 -9.49 0.61
CA ALA A 196 13.35 -8.86 -0.60
C ALA A 196 14.35 -8.70 -1.76
N GLN A 197 15.64 -9.03 -1.60
CA GLN A 197 16.69 -8.73 -2.60
C GLN A 197 16.45 -9.38 -3.98
N ALA A 198 15.82 -10.55 -4.00
CA ALA A 198 15.53 -11.28 -5.23
C ALA A 198 14.30 -10.75 -5.99
N TRP A 199 13.51 -9.88 -5.37
CA TRP A 199 12.27 -9.38 -5.97
C TRP A 199 12.56 -8.38 -7.10
N PRO A 200 11.81 -8.43 -8.22
CA PRO A 200 11.95 -7.46 -9.31
C PRO A 200 11.83 -6.00 -8.87
N GLU A 201 11.01 -5.75 -7.86
CA GLU A 201 10.71 -4.42 -7.30
C GLU A 201 11.76 -3.91 -6.32
N TYR A 202 12.79 -4.70 -5.99
CA TYR A 202 13.78 -4.35 -4.97
C TYR A 202 14.43 -2.97 -5.18
N ASN A 203 14.75 -2.62 -6.44
CA ASN A 203 15.32 -1.31 -6.76
C ASN A 203 14.35 -0.15 -6.47
N PHE A 204 13.05 -0.37 -6.65
CA PHE A 204 12.03 0.61 -6.27
C PHE A 204 11.92 0.71 -4.75
N TRP A 205 11.89 -0.41 -4.04
CA TRP A 205 11.84 -0.41 -2.56
C TRP A 205 13.06 0.24 -1.93
N ARG A 206 14.25 0.08 -2.52
CA ARG A 206 15.45 0.82 -2.09
C ARG A 206 15.29 2.34 -2.19
N MET A 207 14.43 2.86 -3.07
CA MET A 207 14.14 4.30 -3.12
C MET A 207 13.14 4.74 -2.03
N LEU A 208 12.29 3.84 -1.54
CA LEU A 208 11.35 4.12 -0.44
C LEU A 208 12.04 4.06 0.94
N LYS A 209 12.99 3.13 1.11
CA LYS A 209 13.63 2.83 2.41
C LYS A 209 14.16 4.07 3.15
N PRO A 210 14.86 5.04 2.51
CA PRO A 210 15.35 6.22 3.24
C PRO A 210 14.23 7.04 3.88
N GLY A 211 13.05 7.09 3.26
CA GLY A 211 11.89 7.79 3.81
C GLY A 211 11.27 7.05 5.00
N TYR A 212 11.21 5.72 4.89
CA TYR A 212 10.80 4.84 5.98
C TYR A 212 11.74 4.97 7.19
N ASP A 213 13.05 4.81 6.97
CA ASP A 213 14.09 4.86 8.01
C ASP A 213 14.12 6.22 8.71
N TYR A 214 13.94 7.31 7.95
CA TYR A 214 13.89 8.65 8.53
C TYR A 214 12.71 8.78 9.50
N PHE A 215 11.52 8.30 9.14
CA PHE A 215 10.36 8.35 10.03
C PHE A 215 10.58 7.45 11.26
N GLU A 216 11.12 6.24 11.10
CA GLU A 216 11.37 5.35 12.23
C GLU A 216 12.35 5.94 13.24
N LYS A 217 13.42 6.59 12.76
CA LYS A 217 14.43 7.22 13.62
C LYS A 217 13.93 8.48 14.31
N ASN A 218 13.23 9.35 13.57
CA ASN A 218 12.95 10.72 14.03
C ASN A 218 11.51 10.92 14.50
N ARG A 219 10.60 9.98 14.18
CA ARG A 219 9.14 10.13 14.30
C ARG A 219 8.68 11.45 13.70
N ARG A 220 9.26 11.80 12.55
CA ARG A 220 8.95 12.98 11.74
C ARG A 220 9.00 12.58 10.28
N LEU A 221 8.15 13.18 9.46
CA LEU A 221 8.17 12.94 8.03
C LEU A 221 9.35 13.69 7.39
N PRO A 222 10.08 13.08 6.46
CA PRO A 222 11.06 13.77 5.63
C PRO A 222 10.36 14.59 4.54
N THR A 223 11.11 15.46 3.88
CA THR A 223 10.66 16.09 2.63
C THR A 223 10.85 15.10 1.48
N ILE A 224 9.78 14.86 0.73
CA ILE A 224 9.77 13.99 -0.44
C ILE A 224 9.64 14.84 -1.70
N THR A 225 10.61 14.73 -2.59
CA THR A 225 10.58 15.35 -3.93
C THR A 225 10.93 14.30 -4.99
N VAL A 226 10.82 14.68 -6.27
CA VAL A 226 11.16 13.81 -7.39
C VAL A 226 12.12 14.53 -8.31
N GLU A 227 13.25 13.89 -8.59
CA GLU A 227 14.31 14.41 -9.45
C GLU A 227 14.80 13.26 -10.33
N ASN A 228 14.98 13.50 -11.64
CA ASN A 228 15.43 12.50 -12.60
C ASN A 228 14.65 11.18 -12.54
N ARG A 229 13.31 11.26 -12.39
CA ARG A 229 12.37 10.12 -12.25
C ARG A 229 12.59 9.26 -11.00
N ARG A 230 13.27 9.77 -9.97
CA ARG A 230 13.55 9.06 -8.72
C ARG A 230 13.09 9.89 -7.52
N TYR A 231 12.74 9.23 -6.42
CA TYR A 231 12.50 9.92 -5.16
C TYR A 231 13.80 10.55 -4.64
N LYS A 232 13.69 11.80 -4.19
CA LYS A 232 14.72 12.52 -3.44
C LYS A 232 14.17 12.82 -2.06
N ILE A 233 14.80 12.22 -1.05
CA ILE A 233 14.35 12.23 0.34
C ILE A 233 15.38 13.02 1.14
N SER A 234 14.94 14.10 1.77
CA SER A 234 15.78 14.96 2.59
C SER A 234 15.18 15.17 3.98
N PRO A 235 15.99 15.42 5.01
CA PRO A 235 15.48 15.84 6.31
C PRO A 235 14.54 17.03 6.16
N THR A 236 13.47 17.04 6.96
CA THR A 236 12.58 18.20 7.02
C THR A 236 13.28 19.29 7.81
N THR A 237 13.62 20.39 7.13
CA THR A 237 14.03 21.63 7.79
C THR A 237 12.80 22.17 8.51
N LEU A 238 12.81 22.14 9.85
CA LEU A 238 11.82 22.87 10.62
C LEU A 238 12.07 24.38 10.38
N PRO A 239 11.02 25.17 10.11
CA PRO A 239 11.14 26.63 10.11
C PRO A 239 11.49 27.14 11.51
#